data_AF-A0A3B8LXX2-F1
#
_entry.id   AF-A0A3B8LXX2-F1
#
_cell.length_a   1.000
_cell.length_b   1.000
_cell.length_c   1.000
_cell.angle_alpha   90.00
_cell.angle_beta   90.00
_cell.angle_gamma   90.00
#
_symmetry.space_group_name_H-M   'P 1'
#
loop_
_entity.id
_entity.type
_entity.pdbx_description
1 polymer ?
#
loop_
_entity_poly.entity_id
_entity_poly.type
_entity_poly.pdbx_seq_one_letter_code
_entity_poly.pdbx_strand_id
1 'polypeptide(L)'
;MVFASALVWLTTFSPATADDWPQWGGPKRDLVWRETGIVKTLPTKGLLPRVWSTPVGEGYSGPAVADGRVYITDYIRNKRIERVHSLDAETGKILWTHTYPVRYSISYPAGPRMTPVIERDRVYTIGSMGDMFCLKVSDGSVIWKKNFVADYGTKLPIWGMVASPLIDGQQLITLVGGTDGSLVVSFDKLTGKELWRSLEDKMIGYCPPVIMTFGKTRQLVVWHPTAISSLDPANGKLIWQVPFAVRAGLTISTPRQVGNRVFVTAFYNGPMMIEVSADGRKAKVAWKGKSDSEIRTDGLHSIMTTPIFNGSHIYGICSYGHLRCLDASTGKRIWETIKPTGKDRWWNAFLVTHGDRQFIHNEQGDLIIAKLSPKGYQEISRAKLVEPTRKVRRRMTIWSHPAFALKSVFARNDKELVRVNLAAGK
;
A
#
# COMPACT_ATOMS: atom_id res chain seq x y z
N MET A 1 67.37 -15.08 -7.31
CA MET A 1 66.04 -15.73 -7.27
C MET A 1 65.01 -14.68 -6.92
N VAL A 2 64.23 -14.23 -7.90
CA VAL A 2 63.14 -13.26 -7.70
C VAL A 2 61.84 -14.07 -7.66
N PHE A 3 61.20 -14.12 -6.50
CA PHE A 3 59.89 -14.75 -6.34
C PHE A 3 58.81 -13.77 -6.78
N ALA A 4 58.08 -14.11 -7.86
CA ALA A 4 56.88 -13.42 -8.28
C ALA A 4 55.69 -13.95 -7.45
N SER A 5 55.14 -13.12 -6.56
CA SER A 5 53.90 -13.42 -5.84
C SER A 5 52.70 -13.16 -6.74
N ALA A 6 52.00 -14.22 -7.13
CA ALA A 6 50.72 -14.14 -7.84
C ALA A 6 49.60 -13.76 -6.86
N LEU A 7 49.00 -12.58 -7.06
CA LEU A 7 47.86 -12.11 -6.29
C LEU A 7 46.57 -12.74 -6.85
N VAL A 8 46.00 -13.73 -6.14
CA VAL A 8 44.70 -14.33 -6.48
C VAL A 8 43.59 -13.36 -6.06
N TRP A 9 42.88 -12.81 -7.04
CA TRP A 9 41.66 -12.04 -6.81
C TRP A 9 40.50 -12.98 -6.47
N LEU A 10 40.19 -13.12 -5.18
CA LEU A 10 38.95 -13.72 -4.71
C LEU A 10 37.80 -12.75 -5.01
N THR A 11 37.02 -13.04 -6.06
CA THR A 11 35.73 -12.38 -6.28
C THR A 11 34.77 -12.82 -5.19
N THR A 12 34.55 -11.96 -4.19
CA THR A 12 33.48 -12.12 -3.22
C THR A 12 32.14 -11.95 -3.94
N PHE A 13 31.44 -13.06 -4.19
CA PHE A 13 30.02 -13.02 -4.52
C PHE A 13 29.28 -12.52 -3.26
N SER A 14 28.89 -11.26 -3.24
CA SER A 14 27.85 -10.81 -2.31
C SER A 14 26.59 -11.62 -2.63
N PRO A 15 26.04 -12.41 -1.70
CA PRO A 15 24.75 -13.03 -1.92
C PRO A 15 23.77 -11.92 -2.25
N ALA A 16 23.08 -12.03 -3.39
CA ALA A 16 22.00 -11.13 -3.72
C ALA A 16 20.99 -11.20 -2.57
N THR A 17 20.96 -10.16 -1.73
CA THR A 17 19.93 -10.01 -0.72
C THR A 17 18.61 -9.98 -1.48
N ALA A 18 17.78 -11.00 -1.26
CA ALA A 18 16.41 -10.97 -1.75
C ALA A 18 15.76 -9.66 -1.29
N ASP A 19 15.00 -9.04 -2.19
CA ASP A 19 14.40 -7.74 -1.93
C ASP A 19 13.26 -7.94 -0.91
N ASP A 20 13.27 -7.19 0.20
CA ASP A 20 12.22 -7.25 1.22
C ASP A 20 11.00 -6.40 0.81
N TRP A 21 9.87 -6.63 1.48
CA TRP A 21 8.63 -5.85 1.35
C TRP A 21 8.08 -5.44 2.73
N PRO A 22 8.81 -4.60 3.48
CA PRO A 22 8.58 -4.41 4.92
C PRO A 22 7.33 -3.57 5.25
N GLN A 23 6.67 -2.98 4.25
CA GLN A 23 5.62 -1.98 4.45
C GLN A 23 4.71 -1.83 3.21
N TRP A 24 3.65 -1.04 3.35
CA TRP A 24 2.78 -0.64 2.23
C TRP A 24 3.59 -0.09 1.05
N GLY A 25 3.42 -0.72 -0.11
CA GLY A 25 4.09 -0.33 -1.35
C GLY A 25 5.57 -0.71 -1.47
N GLY A 26 6.06 -1.57 -0.58
CA GLY A 26 7.43 -2.06 -0.60
C GLY A 26 8.42 -1.11 0.09
N PRO A 27 9.73 -1.36 -0.02
CA PRO A 27 10.75 -0.69 0.79
C PRO A 27 10.79 0.83 0.58
N LYS A 28 10.37 1.30 -0.60
CA LYS A 28 10.30 2.74 -0.95
C LYS A 28 8.86 3.28 -1.05
N ARG A 29 7.84 2.50 -0.65
CA ARG A 29 6.41 2.84 -0.77
C ARG A 29 5.96 3.25 -2.18
N ASP A 30 6.65 2.72 -3.19
CA ASP A 30 6.48 3.13 -4.57
C ASP A 30 5.85 2.08 -5.48
N LEU A 31 5.44 0.94 -4.93
CA LEU A 31 4.83 -0.18 -5.65
C LEU A 31 5.76 -0.74 -6.73
N VAL A 32 7.07 -0.76 -6.44
CA VAL A 32 8.08 -1.31 -7.34
C VAL A 32 8.77 -2.49 -6.66
N TRP A 33 8.70 -3.65 -7.29
CA TRP A 33 9.48 -4.83 -6.96
C TRP A 33 10.77 -4.82 -7.78
N ARG A 34 11.94 -4.83 -7.12
CA ARG A 34 13.23 -4.60 -7.79
C ARG A 34 14.10 -5.86 -7.88
N GLU A 35 13.63 -6.95 -7.28
CA GLU A 35 14.35 -8.21 -7.29
C GLU A 35 14.57 -8.74 -8.71
N THR A 36 15.72 -9.37 -8.93
CA THR A 36 16.10 -9.90 -10.25
C THR A 36 15.90 -11.43 -10.32
N GLY A 37 16.00 -11.99 -11.52
CA GLY A 37 15.82 -13.43 -11.73
C GLY A 37 14.38 -13.89 -11.50
N ILE A 38 13.41 -13.09 -11.96
CA ILE A 38 11.97 -13.36 -11.86
C ILE A 38 11.45 -13.90 -13.20
N VAL A 39 10.54 -14.88 -13.16
CA VAL A 39 9.92 -15.51 -14.34
C VAL A 39 9.44 -14.48 -15.37
N LYS A 40 9.62 -14.74 -16.66
CA LYS A 40 9.09 -13.89 -17.75
C LYS A 40 7.59 -14.09 -17.97
N THR A 41 7.13 -15.33 -17.83
CA THR A 41 5.74 -15.79 -17.94
C THR A 41 5.40 -16.63 -16.72
N LEU A 42 4.14 -16.60 -16.29
CA LEU A 42 3.67 -17.48 -15.21
C LEU A 42 3.73 -18.96 -15.64
N PRO A 43 4.02 -19.91 -14.73
CA PRO A 43 4.28 -21.32 -15.06
C PRO A 43 3.03 -22.11 -15.45
N THR A 44 1.83 -21.54 -15.28
CA THR A 44 0.55 -22.18 -15.59
C THR A 44 -0.51 -21.12 -15.89
N LYS A 45 -1.67 -21.56 -16.39
CA LYS A 45 -2.91 -20.75 -16.49
C LYS A 45 -3.90 -21.03 -15.36
N GLY A 46 -3.69 -22.11 -14.58
CA GLY A 46 -4.54 -22.50 -13.45
C GLY A 46 -4.07 -21.87 -12.12
N LEU A 47 -4.29 -22.59 -11.02
CA LEU A 47 -3.76 -22.20 -9.70
C LEU A 47 -2.23 -22.29 -9.71
N LEU A 48 -1.57 -21.22 -9.30
CA LEU A 48 -0.13 -21.16 -9.16
C LEU A 48 0.35 -22.17 -8.07
N PRO A 49 1.42 -22.93 -8.33
CA PRO A 49 1.99 -23.83 -7.33
C PRO A 49 2.41 -23.07 -6.07
N ARG A 50 1.84 -23.47 -4.94
CA ARG A 50 2.14 -22.86 -3.64
C ARG A 50 3.42 -23.48 -3.08
N VAL A 51 4.28 -22.64 -2.52
CA VAL A 51 5.35 -23.12 -1.63
C VAL A 51 4.71 -23.59 -0.32
N TRP A 52 3.78 -22.79 0.20
CA TRP A 52 2.96 -23.13 1.37
C TRP A 52 1.65 -22.34 1.36
N SER A 53 0.70 -22.81 2.19
CA SER A 53 -0.51 -22.08 2.58
C SER A 53 -0.71 -22.21 4.09
N THR A 54 -0.97 -21.08 4.75
CA THR A 54 -1.18 -21.02 6.20
C THR A 54 -2.58 -20.47 6.50
N PRO A 55 -3.40 -21.19 7.29
CA PRO A 55 -4.71 -20.71 7.68
C PRO A 55 -4.65 -19.39 8.47
N VAL A 56 -5.45 -18.41 8.05
CA VAL A 56 -5.66 -17.12 8.73
C VAL A 56 -7.16 -16.77 8.73
N GLY A 57 -7.58 -15.86 9.60
CA GLY A 57 -8.94 -15.36 9.71
C GLY A 57 -9.27 -14.26 8.70
N GLU A 58 -10.41 -13.58 8.87
CA GLU A 58 -10.87 -12.52 7.95
C GLU A 58 -9.94 -11.28 7.99
N GLY A 59 -9.72 -10.61 6.87
CA GLY A 59 -8.98 -9.34 6.85
C GLY A 59 -8.66 -8.80 5.46
N TYR A 60 -8.26 -7.55 5.42
CA TYR A 60 -7.94 -6.80 4.21
C TYR A 60 -6.47 -6.36 4.15
N SER A 61 -5.71 -6.52 5.25
CA SER A 61 -4.30 -6.15 5.31
C SER A 61 -3.50 -6.87 4.24
N GLY A 62 -2.57 -6.16 3.62
CA GLY A 62 -1.50 -6.78 2.85
C GLY A 62 -0.48 -7.41 3.80
N PRO A 63 0.23 -8.47 3.38
CA PRO A 63 1.36 -8.97 4.14
C PRO A 63 2.53 -7.98 4.09
N ALA A 64 3.37 -8.00 5.11
CA ALA A 64 4.68 -7.37 5.10
C ALA A 64 5.74 -8.47 5.26
N VAL A 65 6.82 -8.41 4.50
CA VAL A 65 7.86 -9.45 4.49
C VAL A 65 9.22 -8.79 4.68
N ALA A 66 9.97 -9.23 5.67
CA ALA A 66 11.34 -8.79 5.87
C ALA A 66 12.13 -9.82 6.69
N ASP A 67 13.43 -9.93 6.43
CA ASP A 67 14.36 -10.74 7.21
C ASP A 67 13.86 -12.19 7.47
N GLY A 68 13.30 -12.82 6.43
CA GLY A 68 12.80 -14.21 6.50
C GLY A 68 11.50 -14.38 7.28
N ARG A 69 10.78 -13.28 7.58
CA ARG A 69 9.49 -13.31 8.29
C ARG A 69 8.38 -12.66 7.48
N VAL A 70 7.16 -13.15 7.67
CA VAL A 70 5.93 -12.56 7.12
C VAL A 70 5.02 -12.12 8.25
N TYR A 71 4.51 -10.90 8.15
CA TYR A 71 3.56 -10.32 9.09
C TYR A 71 2.23 -10.07 8.41
N ILE A 72 1.16 -10.52 9.07
CA ILE A 72 -0.21 -10.33 8.60
C ILE A 72 -1.13 -10.16 9.79
N THR A 73 -2.26 -9.50 9.57
CA THR A 73 -3.28 -9.30 10.61
C THR A 73 -4.61 -9.89 10.18
N ASP A 74 -5.39 -10.38 11.14
CA ASP A 74 -6.72 -10.90 10.87
C ASP A 74 -7.70 -10.65 12.02
N TYR A 75 -8.96 -11.06 11.80
CA TYR A 75 -10.05 -10.96 12.74
C TYR A 75 -10.82 -12.27 12.84
N ILE A 76 -11.07 -12.69 14.08
CA ILE A 76 -11.89 -13.85 14.40
C ILE A 76 -13.24 -13.37 14.92
N ARG A 77 -14.20 -13.26 14.01
CA ARG A 77 -15.50 -12.61 14.23
C ARG A 77 -16.30 -13.16 15.41
N ASN A 78 -16.39 -14.47 15.55
CA ASN A 78 -17.13 -15.11 16.63
C ASN A 78 -16.49 -14.91 18.00
N LYS A 79 -15.17 -14.68 18.06
CA LYS A 79 -14.43 -14.39 19.29
C LYS A 79 -14.25 -12.90 19.55
N ARG A 80 -14.53 -12.05 18.56
CA ARG A 80 -14.34 -10.59 18.64
C ARG A 80 -12.90 -10.21 19.03
N ILE A 81 -11.94 -10.83 18.34
CA ILE A 81 -10.51 -10.59 18.54
C ILE A 81 -9.84 -10.27 17.21
N GLU A 82 -8.96 -9.27 17.21
CA GLU A 82 -7.98 -9.07 16.15
C GLU A 82 -6.66 -9.74 16.55
N ARG A 83 -5.91 -10.19 15.54
CA ARG A 83 -4.62 -10.87 15.73
C ARG A 83 -3.56 -10.29 14.80
N VAL A 84 -2.32 -10.30 15.27
CA VAL A 84 -1.11 -10.06 14.48
C VAL A 84 -0.30 -11.35 14.49
N HIS A 85 -0.01 -11.88 13.32
CA HIS A 85 0.79 -13.09 13.15
C HIS A 85 2.19 -12.73 12.65
N SER A 86 3.20 -13.42 13.17
CA SER A 86 4.50 -13.56 12.51
C SER A 86 4.63 -15.01 12.04
N LEU A 87 4.99 -15.17 10.78
CA LEU A 87 5.23 -16.46 10.15
C LEU A 87 6.68 -16.52 9.68
N ASP A 88 7.24 -17.71 9.67
CA ASP A 88 8.46 -18.01 8.94
C ASP A 88 8.18 -17.93 7.43
N ALA A 89 8.94 -17.13 6.69
CA ALA A 89 8.66 -16.88 5.28
C ALA A 89 8.93 -18.08 4.39
N GLU A 90 9.84 -18.97 4.81
CA GLU A 90 10.21 -20.16 4.04
C GLU A 90 9.18 -21.28 4.18
N THR A 91 8.69 -21.51 5.40
CA THR A 91 7.83 -22.66 5.75
C THR A 91 6.36 -22.30 5.94
N GLY A 92 6.02 -21.03 6.14
CA GLY A 92 4.67 -20.58 6.48
C GLY A 92 4.26 -20.92 7.92
N LYS A 93 5.15 -21.47 8.75
CA LYS A 93 4.85 -21.77 10.15
C LYS A 93 4.62 -20.48 10.94
N ILE A 94 3.50 -20.40 11.66
CA ILE A 94 3.27 -19.31 12.63
C ILE A 94 4.32 -19.43 13.74
N LEU A 95 5.13 -18.39 13.88
CA LEU A 95 6.16 -18.26 14.91
C LEU A 95 5.57 -17.71 16.21
N TRP A 96 4.70 -16.71 16.11
CA TRP A 96 3.94 -16.18 17.23
C TRP A 96 2.65 -15.50 16.77
N THR A 97 1.74 -15.28 17.72
CA THR A 97 0.49 -14.54 17.50
C THR A 97 0.24 -13.58 18.67
N HIS A 98 0.16 -12.29 18.39
CA HIS A 98 -0.37 -11.30 19.32
C HIS A 98 -1.89 -11.20 19.13
N THR A 99 -2.67 -11.20 20.21
CA THR A 99 -4.15 -11.21 20.16
C THR A 99 -4.71 -10.18 21.13
N TYR A 100 -5.73 -9.43 20.70
CA TYR A 100 -6.44 -8.47 21.55
C TYR A 100 -7.94 -8.43 21.23
N PRO A 101 -8.79 -8.15 22.24
CA PRO A 101 -10.22 -8.02 22.04
C PRO A 101 -10.57 -6.74 21.29
N VAL A 102 -11.58 -6.79 20.43
CA VAL A 102 -12.06 -5.63 19.68
C VAL A 102 -13.55 -5.76 19.37
N ARG A 103 -14.27 -4.64 19.33
CA ARG A 103 -15.69 -4.61 18.91
C ARG A 103 -15.82 -3.69 17.71
N TYR A 104 -16.24 -4.23 16.58
CA TYR A 104 -16.40 -3.43 15.36
C TYR A 104 -17.71 -2.65 15.35
N SER A 105 -17.60 -1.38 15.01
CA SER A 105 -18.71 -0.46 14.71
C SER A 105 -18.57 0.19 13.33
N ILE A 106 -17.86 -0.50 12.42
CA ILE A 106 -17.51 -0.02 11.08
C ILE A 106 -18.22 -0.82 9.97
N SER A 107 -18.30 -0.22 8.79
CA SER A 107 -18.76 -0.89 7.57
C SER A 107 -17.70 -1.87 7.06
N TYR A 108 -18.15 -2.90 6.35
CA TYR A 108 -17.32 -4.03 5.91
C TYR A 108 -16.52 -4.64 7.09
N PRO A 109 -17.18 -5.10 8.18
CA PRO A 109 -16.54 -5.47 9.45
C PRO A 109 -15.83 -6.83 9.37
N ALA A 110 -14.78 -6.92 8.56
CA ALA A 110 -14.16 -8.18 8.14
C ALA A 110 -12.64 -8.22 8.39
N GLY A 111 -12.12 -7.36 9.27
CA GLY A 111 -10.75 -7.44 9.73
C GLY A 111 -9.94 -6.17 9.50
N PRO A 112 -8.73 -6.12 10.07
CA PRO A 112 -7.79 -5.02 9.85
C PRO A 112 -7.41 -4.89 8.37
N ARG A 113 -7.08 -3.67 7.97
CA ARG A 113 -6.81 -3.26 6.58
C ARG A 113 -5.40 -2.73 6.36
N MET A 114 -4.79 -2.21 7.41
CA MET A 114 -3.45 -1.64 7.36
C MET A 114 -2.42 -2.75 7.13
N THR A 115 -1.50 -2.53 6.19
CA THR A 115 -0.31 -3.39 6.03
C THR A 115 0.68 -3.09 7.15
N PRO A 116 1.10 -4.10 7.95
CA PRO A 116 2.09 -3.91 9.00
C PRO A 116 3.37 -3.24 8.49
N VAL A 117 4.09 -2.57 9.38
CA VAL A 117 5.38 -1.96 9.07
C VAL A 117 6.45 -2.66 9.90
N ILE A 118 7.49 -3.17 9.24
CA ILE A 118 8.63 -3.82 9.86
C ILE A 118 9.81 -2.87 9.82
N GLU A 119 10.46 -2.66 10.96
CA GLU A 119 11.75 -2.01 11.02
C GLU A 119 12.63 -2.69 12.05
N ARG A 120 13.67 -3.38 11.58
CA ARG A 120 14.65 -4.09 12.41
C ARG A 120 13.95 -5.08 13.35
N ASP A 121 14.03 -4.84 14.65
CA ASP A 121 13.51 -5.66 15.74
C ASP A 121 12.06 -5.33 16.13
N ARG A 122 11.38 -4.46 15.37
CA ARG A 122 10.03 -3.95 15.69
C ARG A 122 9.05 -4.13 14.55
N VAL A 123 7.81 -4.43 14.91
CA VAL A 123 6.65 -4.44 14.01
C VAL A 123 5.59 -3.47 14.54
N TYR A 124 5.12 -2.59 13.66
CA TYR A 124 4.07 -1.63 13.95
C TYR A 124 2.77 -2.04 13.26
N THR A 125 1.67 -2.00 14.00
CA THR A 125 0.33 -2.37 13.48
C THR A 125 -0.71 -1.38 13.97
N ILE A 126 -1.76 -1.17 13.16
CA ILE A 126 -2.97 -0.45 13.55
C ILE A 126 -4.18 -1.34 13.24
N GLY A 127 -4.93 -1.68 14.28
CA GLY A 127 -6.20 -2.41 14.19
C GLY A 127 -7.32 -1.57 13.61
N SER A 128 -8.43 -2.21 13.21
CA SER A 128 -9.53 -1.51 12.52
C SER A 128 -10.17 -0.40 13.37
N MET A 129 -10.06 -0.53 14.69
CA MET A 129 -10.67 0.37 15.68
C MET A 129 -9.66 1.35 16.31
N GLY A 130 -8.44 1.46 15.76
CA GLY A 130 -7.43 2.41 16.22
C GLY A 130 -6.51 1.90 17.33
N ASP A 131 -6.51 0.59 17.60
CA ASP A 131 -5.52 -0.06 18.47
C ASP A 131 -4.18 -0.14 17.75
N MET A 132 -3.23 0.69 18.17
CA MET A 132 -1.89 0.76 17.60
C MET A 132 -0.91 0.05 18.53
N PHE A 133 -0.06 -0.80 17.97
CA PHE A 133 0.95 -1.54 18.71
C PHE A 133 2.32 -1.38 18.07
N CYS A 134 3.35 -1.31 18.92
CA CYS A 134 4.71 -1.69 18.58
C CYS A 134 5.02 -3.01 19.27
N LEU A 135 5.35 -4.02 18.48
CA LEU A 135 5.61 -5.38 18.92
C LEU A 135 7.07 -5.74 18.67
N LYS A 136 7.67 -6.56 19.54
CA LYS A 136 8.97 -7.17 19.28
C LYS A 136 8.86 -8.21 18.17
N VAL A 137 9.80 -8.18 17.22
CA VAL A 137 9.90 -9.15 16.12
C VAL A 137 10.10 -10.58 16.62
N SER A 138 10.83 -10.75 17.73
CA SER A 138 11.21 -12.06 18.27
C SER A 138 10.01 -12.90 18.74
N ASP A 139 9.08 -12.29 19.48
CA ASP A 139 8.05 -13.00 20.24
C ASP A 139 6.64 -12.36 20.18
N GLY A 140 6.50 -11.18 19.55
CA GLY A 140 5.22 -10.47 19.47
C GLY A 140 4.79 -9.80 20.78
N SER A 141 5.70 -9.68 21.76
CA SER A 141 5.43 -8.93 22.99
C SER A 141 5.29 -7.43 22.71
N VAL A 142 4.39 -6.78 23.43
CA VAL A 142 4.11 -5.35 23.27
C VAL A 142 5.26 -4.54 23.89
N ILE A 143 5.86 -3.66 23.11
CA ILE A 143 6.81 -2.64 23.60
C ILE A 143 6.03 -1.42 24.10
N TRP A 144 5.11 -0.93 23.27
CA TRP A 144 4.18 0.14 23.62
C TRP A 144 2.90 0.01 22.78
N LYS A 145 1.82 0.65 23.26
CA LYS A 145 0.53 0.68 22.56
C LYS A 145 -0.16 2.03 22.71
N LYS A 146 -1.07 2.31 21.78
CA LYS A 146 -2.00 3.45 21.80
C LYS A 146 -3.40 2.96 21.41
N ASN A 147 -4.43 3.67 21.86
CA ASN A 147 -5.78 3.50 21.36
C ASN A 147 -6.28 4.86 20.91
N PHE A 148 -6.43 5.06 19.60
CA PHE A 148 -6.73 6.39 19.05
C PHE A 148 -8.03 6.99 19.59
N VAL A 149 -9.07 6.17 19.80
CA VAL A 149 -10.34 6.65 20.36
C VAL A 149 -10.15 7.15 21.79
N ALA A 150 -9.48 6.37 22.64
CA ALA A 150 -9.26 6.71 24.05
C ALA A 150 -8.25 7.85 24.23
N ASP A 151 -7.16 7.83 23.47
CA ASP A 151 -6.02 8.74 23.63
C ASP A 151 -6.24 10.09 22.93
N TYR A 152 -7.02 10.12 21.84
CA TYR A 152 -7.17 11.29 20.95
C TYR A 152 -8.61 11.69 20.64
N GLY A 153 -9.61 10.99 21.20
CA GLY A 153 -11.02 11.26 20.91
C GLY A 153 -11.41 10.96 19.45
N THR A 154 -10.69 10.03 18.81
CA THR A 154 -10.88 9.69 17.40
C THR A 154 -12.31 9.28 17.06
N LYS A 155 -12.89 9.96 16.06
CA LYS A 155 -14.10 9.51 15.38
C LYS A 155 -13.71 8.57 14.24
N LEU A 156 -13.98 7.28 14.42
CA LEU A 156 -13.52 6.26 13.49
C LEU A 156 -14.08 6.47 12.08
N PRO A 157 -13.27 6.20 11.02
CA PRO A 157 -13.75 6.24 9.65
C PRO A 157 -14.80 5.16 9.40
N ILE A 158 -15.65 5.37 8.39
CA ILE A 158 -16.72 4.43 7.99
C ILE A 158 -16.19 3.01 7.77
N TRP A 159 -14.97 2.87 7.23
CA TRP A 159 -14.34 1.58 6.95
C TRP A 159 -13.20 1.23 7.92
N GLY A 160 -13.12 1.89 9.07
CA GLY A 160 -12.06 1.69 10.06
C GLY A 160 -10.72 2.33 9.70
N MET A 161 -9.74 2.17 10.58
CA MET A 161 -8.39 2.69 10.39
C MET A 161 -7.62 1.85 9.36
N VAL A 162 -6.92 2.53 8.44
CA VAL A 162 -6.25 1.88 7.29
C VAL A 162 -4.86 2.44 7.01
N ALA A 163 -4.64 3.74 7.25
CA ALA A 163 -3.40 4.42 6.88
C ALA A 163 -2.19 3.74 7.54
N SER A 164 -1.37 3.07 6.71
CA SER A 164 -0.11 2.46 7.15
C SER A 164 0.84 3.57 7.59
N PRO A 165 1.40 3.54 8.82
CA PRO A 165 2.33 4.54 9.31
C PRO A 165 3.54 4.71 8.40
N LEU A 166 4.15 5.88 8.45
CA LEU A 166 5.40 6.23 7.81
C LEU A 166 6.50 6.25 8.87
N ILE A 167 7.58 5.53 8.63
CA ILE A 167 8.81 5.71 9.40
C ILE A 167 9.69 6.73 8.70
N ASP A 168 10.12 7.76 9.44
CA ASP A 168 11.07 8.77 8.98
C ASP A 168 12.07 9.10 10.10
N GLY A 169 13.27 8.54 10.04
CA GLY A 169 14.26 8.66 11.12
C GLY A 169 13.74 8.02 12.41
N GLN A 170 13.64 8.79 13.50
CA GLN A 170 13.09 8.32 14.79
C GLN A 170 11.56 8.36 14.84
N GLN A 171 10.92 8.91 13.82
CA GLN A 171 9.49 9.19 13.82
C GLN A 171 8.67 8.05 13.22
N LEU A 172 7.48 7.86 13.77
CA LEU A 172 6.42 7.02 13.24
C LEU A 172 5.19 7.92 13.06
N ILE A 173 4.92 8.28 11.81
CA ILE A 173 3.93 9.30 11.45
C ILE A 173 2.70 8.61 10.85
N THR A 174 1.51 8.89 11.37
CA THR A 174 0.27 8.27 10.89
C THR A 174 -0.93 9.20 10.96
N LEU A 175 -2.02 8.82 10.29
CA LEU A 175 -3.32 9.41 10.51
C LEU A 175 -3.94 8.82 11.78
N VAL A 176 -4.20 9.68 12.75
CA VAL A 176 -4.88 9.31 14.00
C VAL A 176 -6.33 9.77 13.92
N GLY A 177 -6.55 11.03 13.50
CA GLY A 177 -7.85 11.67 13.50
C GLY A 177 -8.34 11.91 14.91
N GLY A 178 -8.49 13.16 15.33
CA GLY A 178 -8.86 13.48 16.70
C GLY A 178 -9.14 14.97 16.83
N THR A 179 -9.24 15.46 18.06
CA THR A 179 -9.35 16.90 18.32
C THR A 179 -7.98 17.57 18.40
N ASP A 180 -7.95 18.90 18.44
CA ASP A 180 -6.77 19.69 18.78
C ASP A 180 -5.58 19.43 17.85
N GLY A 181 -5.80 19.50 16.54
CA GLY A 181 -4.74 19.29 15.54
C GLY A 181 -4.23 17.84 15.41
N SER A 182 -4.98 16.84 15.88
CA SER A 182 -4.53 15.42 15.91
C SER A 182 -4.90 14.62 14.66
N LEU A 183 -5.12 15.27 13.50
CA LEU A 183 -5.37 14.53 12.26
C LEU A 183 -4.14 13.67 11.90
N VAL A 184 -2.97 14.30 11.91
CA VAL A 184 -1.67 13.66 11.69
C VAL A 184 -0.87 13.75 12.98
N VAL A 185 -0.33 12.62 13.43
CA VAL A 185 0.50 12.57 14.63
C VAL A 185 1.80 11.84 14.33
N SER A 186 2.89 12.40 14.83
CA SER A 186 4.21 11.78 14.86
C SER A 186 4.51 11.26 16.25
N PHE A 187 4.89 10.00 16.32
CA PHE A 187 5.33 9.34 17.54
C PHE A 187 6.82 9.04 17.46
N ASP A 188 7.50 9.06 18.59
CA ASP A 188 8.78 8.39 18.75
C ASP A 188 8.55 6.90 18.54
N LYS A 189 9.19 6.33 17.52
CA LYS A 189 8.94 4.94 17.11
C LYS A 189 9.38 3.91 18.15
N LEU A 190 10.26 4.28 19.09
CA LEU A 190 10.80 3.38 20.10
C LEU A 190 9.93 3.35 21.36
N THR A 191 9.31 4.48 21.71
CA THR A 191 8.61 4.68 22.99
C THR A 191 7.11 4.92 22.84
N GLY A 192 6.64 5.30 21.64
CA GLY A 192 5.26 5.69 21.40
C GLY A 192 4.89 7.06 21.98
N LYS A 193 5.87 7.84 22.45
CA LYS A 193 5.65 9.21 22.90
C LYS A 193 5.31 10.11 21.70
N GLU A 194 4.31 10.96 21.83
CA GLU A 194 4.02 11.95 20.80
C GLU A 194 5.17 12.97 20.68
N LEU A 195 5.59 13.24 19.45
CA LEU A 195 6.61 14.23 19.10
C LEU A 195 5.98 15.53 18.60
N TRP A 196 4.99 15.42 17.72
CA TRP A 196 4.18 16.53 17.24
C TRP A 196 2.87 16.02 16.65
N ARG A 197 1.91 16.93 16.52
CA ARG A 197 0.63 16.72 15.82
C ARG A 197 0.37 17.89 14.86
N SER A 198 -0.40 17.64 13.80
CA SER A 198 -0.74 18.65 12.81
C SER A 198 -2.04 18.33 12.06
N LEU A 199 -2.63 19.39 11.49
CA LEU A 199 -3.85 19.41 10.69
C LEU A 199 -5.13 19.05 11.44
N GLU A 200 -6.25 19.52 10.89
CA GLU A 200 -7.60 19.17 11.32
C GLU A 200 -8.47 18.89 10.10
N ASP A 201 -9.33 17.89 10.22
CA ASP A 201 -10.37 17.59 9.24
C ASP A 201 -11.52 16.87 9.95
N LYS A 202 -12.76 17.04 9.45
CA LYS A 202 -13.95 16.40 9.99
C LYS A 202 -13.91 14.88 9.81
N MET A 203 -13.19 14.41 8.80
CA MET A 203 -12.97 13.01 8.51
C MET A 203 -11.47 12.74 8.39
N ILE A 204 -11.04 11.52 8.73
CA ILE A 204 -9.61 11.18 8.76
C ILE A 204 -9.05 10.96 7.35
N GLY A 205 -9.84 10.30 6.49
CA GLY A 205 -9.33 9.72 5.25
C GLY A 205 -8.72 8.33 5.46
N TYR A 206 -8.14 7.77 4.40
CA TYR A 206 -7.60 6.41 4.40
C TYR A 206 -6.16 6.33 3.90
N CYS A 207 -5.63 7.43 3.38
CA CYS A 207 -4.37 7.48 2.66
C CYS A 207 -3.17 7.45 3.62
N PRO A 208 -2.22 6.52 3.44
CA PRO A 208 -0.94 6.58 4.13
C PRO A 208 -0.20 7.90 3.85
N PRO A 209 0.46 8.52 4.85
CA PRO A 209 1.37 9.64 4.62
C PRO A 209 2.60 9.19 3.82
N VAL A 210 3.15 10.08 2.98
CA VAL A 210 4.31 9.79 2.14
C VAL A 210 5.33 10.91 2.14
N ILE A 211 6.62 10.58 2.08
CA ILE A 211 7.68 11.55 1.82
C ILE A 211 7.83 11.73 0.30
N MET A 212 7.77 12.97 -0.14
CA MET A 212 8.11 13.39 -1.51
C MET A 212 9.26 14.38 -1.46
N THR A 213 10.03 14.46 -2.55
CA THR A 213 11.17 15.40 -2.65
C THR A 213 10.95 16.36 -3.81
N PHE A 214 10.81 17.65 -3.52
CA PHE A 214 10.68 18.70 -4.52
C PHE A 214 11.96 19.52 -4.55
N GLY A 215 12.72 19.42 -5.65
CA GLY A 215 14.07 19.96 -5.71
C GLY A 215 14.98 19.29 -4.67
N LYS A 216 15.44 20.06 -3.68
CA LYS A 216 16.25 19.55 -2.55
C LYS A 216 15.44 19.40 -1.26
N THR A 217 14.15 19.70 -1.28
CA THR A 217 13.31 19.77 -0.07
C THR A 217 12.49 18.49 0.08
N ARG A 218 12.73 17.74 1.17
CA ARG A 218 11.86 16.64 1.60
C ARG A 218 10.59 17.20 2.23
N GLN A 219 9.45 16.62 1.91
CA GLN A 219 8.14 17.06 2.37
C GLN A 219 7.27 15.87 2.71
N LEU A 220 6.56 15.96 3.83
CA LEU A 220 5.53 15.01 4.22
C LEU A 220 4.22 15.39 3.54
N VAL A 221 3.83 14.63 2.52
CA VAL A 221 2.57 14.82 1.81
C VAL A 221 1.48 13.98 2.45
N VAL A 222 0.41 14.64 2.86
CA VAL A 222 -0.77 14.05 3.51
C VAL A 222 -1.99 14.40 2.69
N TRP A 223 -2.73 13.38 2.25
CA TRP A 223 -4.01 13.58 1.58
C TRP A 223 -5.18 13.25 2.51
N HIS A 224 -5.79 14.30 3.04
CA HIS A 224 -6.95 14.22 3.90
C HIS A 224 -8.23 14.67 3.16
N PRO A 225 -9.43 14.41 3.70
CA PRO A 225 -10.69 14.54 2.97
C PRO A 225 -11.00 15.90 2.37
N THR A 226 -10.47 16.99 2.91
CA THR A 226 -10.67 18.35 2.39
C THR A 226 -9.53 18.88 1.52
N ALA A 227 -8.31 18.35 1.64
CA ALA A 227 -7.14 18.88 0.94
C ALA A 227 -5.95 17.92 0.86
N ILE A 228 -5.01 18.25 -0.02
CA ILE A 228 -3.65 17.71 -0.03
C ILE A 228 -2.77 18.73 0.66
N SER A 229 -2.11 18.32 1.74
CA SER A 229 -1.25 19.16 2.56
C SER A 229 0.18 18.65 2.50
N SER A 230 1.13 19.57 2.44
CA SER A 230 2.54 19.30 2.58
C SER A 230 3.03 19.90 3.89
N LEU A 231 3.69 19.07 4.69
CA LEU A 231 4.24 19.43 5.98
C LEU A 231 5.77 19.28 5.98
N ASP A 232 6.43 20.04 6.82
CA ASP A 232 7.81 19.77 7.21
C ASP A 232 7.84 18.44 8.00
N PRO A 233 8.53 17.40 7.51
CA PRO A 233 8.53 16.09 8.17
C PRO A 233 9.15 16.13 9.58
N ALA A 234 10.00 17.11 9.89
CA ALA A 234 10.68 17.18 11.19
C ALA A 234 9.76 17.67 12.32
N ASN A 235 8.77 18.52 12.02
CA ASN A 235 8.00 19.22 13.04
C ASN A 235 6.50 19.37 12.71
N GLY A 236 6.04 18.85 11.57
CA GLY A 236 4.63 18.87 11.18
C GLY A 236 4.10 20.23 10.73
N LYS A 237 4.93 21.28 10.60
CA LYS A 237 4.47 22.61 10.17
C LYS A 237 4.02 22.58 8.70
N LEU A 238 2.88 23.21 8.43
CA LEU A 238 2.33 23.35 7.09
C LEU A 238 3.28 24.15 6.19
N ILE A 239 3.60 23.60 5.01
CA ILE A 239 4.37 24.26 3.95
C ILE A 239 3.41 24.82 2.90
N TRP A 240 2.57 23.96 2.31
CA TRP A 240 1.54 24.35 1.36
C TRP A 240 0.33 23.41 1.45
N GLN A 241 -0.81 23.87 0.95
CA GLN A 241 -2.04 23.10 0.91
C GLN A 241 -2.82 23.40 -0.38
N VAL A 242 -3.40 22.36 -0.98
CA VAL A 242 -4.28 22.46 -2.15
C VAL A 242 -5.64 21.85 -1.82
N PRO A 243 -6.74 22.63 -1.82
CA PRO A 243 -8.07 22.11 -1.56
C PRO A 243 -8.52 21.04 -2.57
N PHE A 244 -9.01 19.92 -2.06
CA PHE A 244 -9.64 18.87 -2.86
C PHE A 244 -10.62 18.08 -1.99
N ALA A 245 -11.80 18.66 -1.76
CA ALA A 245 -12.84 18.03 -0.96
C ALA A 245 -13.40 16.77 -1.63
N VAL A 246 -13.27 15.62 -0.97
CA VAL A 246 -13.75 14.32 -1.45
C VAL A 246 -15.00 13.84 -0.73
N ARG A 247 -15.87 13.15 -1.46
CA ARG A 247 -17.10 12.58 -0.89
C ARG A 247 -16.77 11.39 0.02
N ALA A 248 -17.46 11.31 1.17
CA ALA A 248 -17.35 10.23 2.16
C ALA A 248 -15.92 9.96 2.69
N GLY A 249 -15.03 10.96 2.60
CA GLY A 249 -13.66 10.85 3.08
C GLY A 249 -12.79 9.87 2.29
N LEU A 250 -13.17 9.53 1.05
CA LEU A 250 -12.53 8.50 0.23
C LEU A 250 -11.17 8.92 -0.35
N THR A 251 -10.22 9.34 0.50
CA THR A 251 -8.80 9.50 0.15
C THR A 251 -8.09 8.16 0.32
N ILE A 252 -8.20 7.27 -0.67
CA ILE A 252 -7.66 5.90 -0.55
C ILE A 252 -6.34 5.74 -1.32
N SER A 253 -6.30 6.19 -2.57
CA SER A 253 -5.12 6.08 -3.42
C SER A 253 -3.94 6.86 -2.84
N THR A 254 -2.77 6.26 -2.76
CA THR A 254 -1.56 6.97 -2.31
C THR A 254 -1.12 8.00 -3.37
N PRO A 255 -0.85 9.27 -3.00
CA PRO A 255 -0.33 10.27 -3.91
C PRO A 255 0.93 9.79 -4.64
N ARG A 256 1.04 10.11 -5.92
CA ARG A 256 2.17 9.70 -6.77
C ARG A 256 2.93 10.92 -7.27
N GLN A 257 4.24 10.85 -7.26
CA GLN A 257 5.10 11.92 -7.75
C GLN A 257 5.64 11.62 -9.15
N VAL A 258 5.64 12.62 -10.03
CA VAL A 258 6.43 12.64 -11.28
C VAL A 258 7.07 14.02 -11.44
N GLY A 259 8.40 14.08 -11.45
CA GLY A 259 9.12 15.35 -11.41
C GLY A 259 8.69 16.19 -10.20
N ASN A 260 8.29 17.45 -10.44
CA ASN A 260 7.77 18.37 -9.42
C ASN A 260 6.24 18.31 -9.26
N ARG A 261 5.57 17.28 -9.81
CA ARG A 261 4.11 17.16 -9.80
C ARG A 261 3.64 16.01 -8.92
N VAL A 262 2.48 16.20 -8.29
CA VAL A 262 1.80 15.24 -7.44
C VAL A 262 0.45 14.89 -8.05
N PHE A 263 0.23 13.62 -8.28
CA PHE A 263 -1.03 13.08 -8.80
C PHE A 263 -1.84 12.42 -7.70
N VAL A 264 -3.13 12.72 -7.67
CA VAL A 264 -4.12 12.10 -6.79
C VAL A 264 -5.39 11.77 -7.58
N THR A 265 -6.15 10.77 -7.11
CA THR A 265 -7.43 10.37 -7.73
C THR A 265 -8.37 9.73 -6.72
N ALA A 266 -9.64 10.15 -6.76
CA ALA A 266 -10.70 9.67 -5.89
C ALA A 266 -11.90 9.16 -6.68
N PHE A 267 -12.69 8.29 -6.03
CA PHE A 267 -13.78 7.55 -6.65
C PHE A 267 -14.84 8.45 -7.31
N TYR A 268 -15.31 9.47 -6.60
CA TYR A 268 -16.29 10.41 -7.14
C TYR A 268 -15.60 11.55 -7.88
N ASN A 269 -14.65 12.20 -7.22
CA ASN A 269 -14.07 13.49 -7.63
C ASN A 269 -13.04 13.41 -8.77
N GLY A 270 -12.70 12.20 -9.22
CA GLY A 270 -11.78 12.00 -10.33
C GLY A 270 -10.34 12.38 -10.00
N PRO A 271 -9.53 12.68 -11.02
CA PRO A 271 -8.11 12.95 -10.87
C PRO A 271 -7.79 14.43 -10.66
N MET A 272 -6.67 14.70 -9.99
CA MET A 272 -6.05 16.03 -9.92
C MET A 272 -4.53 15.89 -10.02
N MET A 273 -3.91 16.80 -10.75
CA MET A 273 -2.46 16.99 -10.76
C MET A 273 -2.12 18.33 -10.14
N ILE A 274 -1.22 18.31 -9.18
CA ILE A 274 -0.68 19.48 -8.48
C ILE A 274 0.74 19.69 -8.98
N GLU A 275 1.08 20.93 -9.31
CA GLU A 275 2.46 21.34 -9.60
C GLU A 275 3.02 22.07 -8.39
N VAL A 276 4.17 21.59 -7.92
CA VAL A 276 4.93 22.22 -6.84
C VAL A 276 6.05 23.06 -7.44
N SER A 277 6.17 24.28 -6.95
CA SER A 277 7.24 25.21 -7.31
C SER A 277 8.64 24.62 -7.02
N ALA A 278 9.66 25.11 -7.73
CA ALA A 278 11.01 24.56 -7.65
C ALA A 278 11.65 24.63 -6.25
N ASP A 279 11.28 25.63 -5.44
CA ASP A 279 11.71 25.76 -4.04
C ASP A 279 10.90 24.88 -3.06
N GLY A 280 9.85 24.23 -3.55
CA GLY A 280 8.96 23.38 -2.78
C GLY A 280 7.94 24.13 -1.92
N ARG A 281 7.87 25.47 -1.95
CA ARG A 281 7.10 26.25 -0.96
C ARG A 281 5.67 26.56 -1.39
N LYS A 282 5.40 26.55 -2.68
CA LYS A 282 4.08 26.82 -3.25
C LYS A 282 3.62 25.67 -4.13
N ALA A 283 2.32 25.41 -4.12
CA ALA A 283 1.69 24.43 -4.99
C ALA A 283 0.45 25.04 -5.67
N LYS A 284 0.19 24.64 -6.91
CA LYS A 284 -1.01 25.01 -7.65
C LYS A 284 -1.58 23.81 -8.38
N VAL A 285 -2.88 23.82 -8.66
CA VAL A 285 -3.50 22.81 -9.52
C VAL A 285 -2.96 23.02 -10.94
N ALA A 286 -2.30 22.00 -11.49
CA ALA A 286 -1.86 21.99 -12.88
C ALA A 286 -3.04 21.64 -13.81
N TRP A 287 -3.81 20.62 -13.43
CA TRP A 287 -5.07 20.26 -14.06
C TRP A 287 -5.92 19.41 -13.10
N LYS A 288 -7.21 19.34 -13.38
CA LYS A 288 -8.19 18.55 -12.61
C LYS A 288 -9.25 17.99 -13.54
N GLY A 289 -9.76 16.81 -13.22
CA GLY A 289 -11.01 16.32 -13.78
C GLY A 289 -12.18 17.28 -13.51
N LYS A 290 -13.18 17.22 -14.39
CA LYS A 290 -14.41 18.00 -14.39
C LYS A 290 -15.60 17.20 -13.84
N SER A 291 -15.47 15.89 -13.70
CA SER A 291 -16.53 15.03 -13.17
C SER A 291 -16.41 14.79 -11.66
N ASP A 292 -17.57 14.73 -11.00
CA ASP A 292 -17.78 14.32 -9.61
C ASP A 292 -18.58 13.01 -9.50
N SER A 293 -18.72 12.29 -10.63
CA SER A 293 -19.53 11.09 -10.75
C SER A 293 -18.65 9.86 -10.94
N GLU A 294 -18.90 8.84 -10.12
CA GLU A 294 -18.28 7.53 -10.28
C GLU A 294 -18.73 6.76 -11.53
N ILE A 295 -19.84 7.18 -12.16
CA ILE A 295 -20.40 6.59 -13.38
C ILE A 295 -19.97 7.40 -14.61
N ARG A 296 -20.18 8.72 -14.58
CA ARG A 296 -19.83 9.63 -15.68
C ARG A 296 -18.37 10.08 -15.55
N THR A 297 -17.45 9.14 -15.57
CA THR A 297 -16.02 9.40 -15.34
C THR A 297 -15.37 10.06 -16.55
N ASP A 298 -14.56 11.11 -16.35
CA ASP A 298 -13.87 11.83 -17.44
C ASP A 298 -12.35 11.59 -17.49
N GLY A 299 -11.74 11.26 -16.34
CA GLY A 299 -10.33 10.92 -16.22
C GLY A 299 -10.12 9.56 -15.55
N LEU A 300 -9.36 9.50 -14.46
CA LEU A 300 -9.22 8.31 -13.63
C LEU A 300 -9.98 8.54 -12.32
N HIS A 301 -11.01 7.75 -12.07
CA HIS A 301 -11.80 7.78 -10.84
C HIS A 301 -11.53 6.52 -10.04
N SER A 302 -10.32 6.43 -9.47
CA SER A 302 -9.88 5.23 -8.75
C SER A 302 -10.57 5.14 -7.40
N ILE A 303 -10.86 3.91 -6.97
CA ILE A 303 -11.40 3.64 -5.63
C ILE A 303 -10.27 3.24 -4.70
N MET A 304 -9.67 2.08 -4.94
CA MET A 304 -8.66 1.50 -4.06
C MET A 304 -7.30 1.35 -4.74
N THR A 305 -7.26 1.36 -6.08
CA THR A 305 -6.00 1.24 -6.81
C THR A 305 -5.17 2.50 -6.61
N THR A 306 -3.95 2.32 -6.10
CA THR A 306 -2.93 3.36 -6.21
C THR A 306 -2.37 3.34 -7.64
N PRO A 307 -2.52 4.42 -8.41
CA PRO A 307 -2.03 4.47 -9.79
C PRO A 307 -0.50 4.45 -9.85
N ILE A 308 0.05 4.10 -11.01
CA ILE A 308 1.49 4.11 -11.27
C ILE A 308 1.82 5.04 -12.43
N PHE A 309 3.05 5.54 -12.45
CA PHE A 309 3.61 6.23 -13.61
C PHE A 309 4.47 5.27 -14.43
N ASN A 310 4.41 5.39 -15.75
CA ASN A 310 5.44 4.86 -16.65
C ASN A 310 5.76 5.95 -17.69
N GLY A 311 6.94 6.57 -17.56
CA GLY A 311 7.29 7.77 -18.31
C GLY A 311 6.30 8.92 -18.06
N SER A 312 5.79 9.52 -19.14
CA SER A 312 4.84 10.63 -19.12
C SER A 312 3.36 10.21 -19.00
N HIS A 313 3.08 8.99 -18.53
CA HIS A 313 1.75 8.40 -18.53
C HIS A 313 1.38 7.82 -17.16
N ILE A 314 0.08 7.91 -16.85
CA ILE A 314 -0.53 7.39 -15.62
C ILE A 314 -1.35 6.16 -15.95
N TYR A 315 -1.21 5.11 -15.15
CA TYR A 315 -1.99 3.88 -15.26
C TYR A 315 -2.70 3.56 -13.95
N GLY A 316 -3.98 3.23 -14.02
CA GLY A 316 -4.76 2.87 -12.84
C GLY A 316 -6.12 2.27 -13.19
N ILE A 317 -6.78 1.69 -12.19
CA ILE A 317 -8.11 1.11 -12.34
C ILE A 317 -9.17 2.14 -11.96
N CYS A 318 -10.12 2.36 -12.85
CA CYS A 318 -11.26 3.23 -12.63
C CYS A 318 -12.40 2.50 -11.91
N SER A 319 -13.34 3.27 -11.35
CA SER A 319 -14.56 2.88 -10.63
C SER A 319 -15.26 1.58 -11.04
N TYR A 320 -15.28 1.24 -12.34
CA TYR A 320 -15.97 0.07 -12.89
C TYR A 320 -15.01 -1.00 -13.46
N GLY A 321 -13.75 -1.01 -13.03
CA GLY A 321 -12.74 -1.99 -13.43
C GLY A 321 -11.87 -1.57 -14.61
N HIS A 322 -12.23 -0.54 -15.36
CA HIS A 322 -11.44 -0.09 -16.51
C HIS A 322 -10.01 0.26 -16.10
N LEU A 323 -9.03 -0.52 -16.55
CA LEU A 323 -7.63 -0.09 -16.57
C LEU A 323 -7.51 1.01 -17.60
N ARG A 324 -7.03 2.19 -17.18
CA ARG A 324 -6.88 3.36 -18.04
C ARG A 324 -5.42 3.76 -18.17
N CYS A 325 -5.07 4.32 -19.33
CA CYS A 325 -3.87 5.12 -19.52
C CYS A 325 -4.28 6.57 -19.71
N LEU A 326 -3.68 7.46 -18.95
CA LEU A 326 -3.85 8.90 -19.07
C LEU A 326 -2.52 9.55 -19.46
N ASP A 327 -2.60 10.60 -20.26
CA ASP A 327 -1.51 11.55 -20.44
C ASP A 327 -1.28 12.30 -19.12
N ALA A 328 -0.06 12.26 -18.56
CA ALA A 328 0.22 12.89 -17.26
C ALA A 328 0.24 14.42 -17.32
N SER A 329 0.45 15.01 -18.49
CA SER A 329 0.52 16.46 -18.66
C SER A 329 -0.86 17.12 -18.70
N THR A 330 -1.87 16.40 -19.16
CA THR A 330 -3.24 16.92 -19.37
C THR A 330 -4.34 16.17 -18.61
N GLY A 331 -4.07 14.95 -18.13
CA GLY A 331 -5.08 14.07 -17.56
C GLY A 331 -6.01 13.41 -18.60
N LYS A 332 -5.80 13.66 -19.89
CA LYS A 332 -6.62 13.09 -20.97
C LYS A 332 -6.46 11.57 -21.00
N ARG A 333 -7.58 10.84 -21.00
CA ARG A 333 -7.61 9.40 -21.23
C ARG A 333 -7.14 9.08 -22.66
N ILE A 334 -6.09 8.28 -22.77
CA ILE A 334 -5.54 7.80 -24.05
C ILE A 334 -6.26 6.52 -24.47
N TRP A 335 -6.37 5.57 -23.54
CA TRP A 335 -7.10 4.33 -23.76
C TRP A 335 -7.68 3.79 -22.45
N GLU A 336 -8.63 2.88 -22.57
CA GLU A 336 -9.11 2.05 -21.46
C GLU A 336 -9.38 0.61 -21.90
N THR A 337 -9.31 -0.33 -20.95
CA THR A 337 -9.69 -1.73 -21.18
C THR A 337 -10.18 -2.36 -19.90
N ILE A 338 -11.03 -3.39 -20.01
CA ILE A 338 -11.51 -4.19 -18.88
C ILE A 338 -10.81 -5.56 -18.79
N LYS A 339 -9.87 -5.86 -19.69
CA LYS A 339 -9.21 -7.19 -19.76
C LYS A 339 -8.56 -7.65 -18.43
N PRO A 340 -7.85 -6.81 -17.65
CA PRO A 340 -7.15 -7.27 -16.45
C PRO A 340 -8.09 -7.57 -15.27
N THR A 341 -9.25 -6.92 -15.28
CA THR A 341 -10.25 -6.94 -14.23
C THR A 341 -11.48 -7.60 -14.85
N GLY A 342 -12.44 -6.81 -15.33
CA GLY A 342 -13.71 -7.17 -15.92
C GLY A 342 -14.64 -5.95 -15.80
N LYS A 343 -15.96 -6.16 -15.76
CA LYS A 343 -16.94 -5.07 -15.71
C LYS A 343 -18.00 -5.29 -14.63
N ASP A 344 -17.88 -4.56 -13.53
CA ASP A 344 -18.95 -4.26 -12.56
C ASP A 344 -18.48 -3.08 -11.70
N ARG A 345 -19.34 -2.62 -10.80
CA ARG A 345 -19.03 -1.56 -9.85
C ARG A 345 -17.94 -2.00 -8.87
N TRP A 346 -17.03 -1.07 -8.59
CA TRP A 346 -15.92 -1.20 -7.65
C TRP A 346 -14.90 -2.27 -8.03
N TRP A 347 -14.80 -2.60 -9.31
CA TRP A 347 -13.77 -3.53 -9.74
C TRP A 347 -12.38 -2.92 -9.57
N ASN A 348 -11.42 -3.72 -9.10
CA ASN A 348 -10.12 -3.23 -8.67
C ASN A 348 -8.99 -4.23 -8.95
N ALA A 349 -7.77 -3.72 -9.06
CA ALA A 349 -6.55 -4.51 -9.09
C ALA A 349 -5.37 -3.73 -8.51
N PHE A 350 -4.42 -4.43 -7.92
CA PHE A 350 -3.18 -3.85 -7.41
C PHE A 350 -2.12 -3.90 -8.51
N LEU A 351 -1.48 -2.76 -8.79
CA LEU A 351 -0.46 -2.63 -9.83
C LEU A 351 0.92 -2.53 -9.17
N VAL A 352 1.80 -3.51 -9.43
CA VAL A 352 3.18 -3.49 -8.98
C VAL A 352 4.11 -3.48 -10.20
N THR A 353 5.04 -2.55 -10.25
CA THR A 353 6.01 -2.42 -11.35
C THR A 353 7.21 -3.32 -11.07
N HIS A 354 7.68 -4.04 -12.08
CA HIS A 354 8.90 -4.86 -12.04
C HIS A 354 9.64 -4.70 -13.37
N GLY A 355 10.77 -4.00 -13.39
CA GLY A 355 11.48 -3.68 -14.63
C GLY A 355 10.58 -2.96 -15.65
N ASP A 356 10.40 -3.56 -16.83
CA ASP A 356 9.62 -3.01 -17.96
C ASP A 356 8.16 -3.49 -18.01
N ARG A 357 7.68 -4.13 -16.94
CA ARG A 357 6.38 -4.81 -16.88
C ARG A 357 5.68 -4.61 -15.54
N GLN A 358 4.43 -5.02 -15.48
CA GLN A 358 3.56 -4.89 -14.33
C GLN A 358 3.06 -6.27 -13.90
N PHE A 359 3.12 -6.51 -12.59
CA PHE A 359 2.40 -7.56 -11.91
C PHE A 359 1.08 -6.98 -11.40
N ILE A 360 -0.02 -7.50 -11.91
CA ILE A 360 -1.38 -7.03 -11.62
C ILE A 360 -2.10 -8.12 -10.84
N HIS A 361 -2.42 -7.86 -9.57
CA HIS A 361 -3.25 -8.74 -8.76
C HIS A 361 -4.68 -8.21 -8.74
N ASN A 362 -5.59 -8.88 -9.44
CA ASN A 362 -6.99 -8.45 -9.48
C ASN A 362 -7.78 -9.05 -8.31
N GLU A 363 -8.94 -8.47 -8.00
CA GLU A 363 -9.78 -8.95 -6.90
C GLU A 363 -10.48 -10.29 -7.18
N GLN A 364 -10.44 -10.79 -8.42
CA GLN A 364 -10.86 -12.14 -8.79
C GLN A 364 -9.82 -13.18 -8.35
N GLY A 365 -8.67 -12.73 -7.85
CA GLY A 365 -7.62 -13.58 -7.33
C GLY A 365 -6.57 -13.99 -8.35
N ASP A 366 -6.58 -13.40 -9.55
CA ASP A 366 -5.57 -13.65 -10.57
C ASP A 366 -4.29 -12.86 -10.26
N LEU A 367 -3.16 -13.43 -10.67
CA LEU A 367 -1.93 -12.70 -10.91
C LEU A 367 -1.70 -12.63 -12.41
N ILE A 368 -1.44 -11.42 -12.92
CA ILE A 368 -1.23 -11.16 -14.34
C ILE A 368 0.12 -10.48 -14.51
N ILE A 369 0.89 -10.93 -15.50
CA ILE A 369 2.07 -10.21 -15.99
C ILE A 369 1.65 -9.50 -17.27
N ALA A 370 1.87 -8.19 -17.35
CA ALA A 370 1.52 -7.39 -18.51
C ALA A 370 2.53 -6.26 -18.76
N LYS A 371 2.53 -5.71 -19.97
CA LYS A 371 3.19 -4.43 -20.29
C LYS A 371 2.15 -3.34 -20.47
N LEU A 372 2.34 -2.23 -19.78
CA LEU A 372 1.52 -1.03 -19.91
C LEU A 372 2.30 0.05 -20.67
N SER A 373 1.74 0.49 -21.79
CA SER A 373 2.30 1.57 -22.62
C SER A 373 1.21 2.47 -23.19
N PRO A 374 1.55 3.63 -23.78
CA PRO A 374 0.57 4.48 -24.46
C PRO A 374 -0.10 3.80 -25.65
N LYS A 375 0.53 2.76 -26.21
CA LYS A 375 -0.03 1.94 -27.30
C LYS A 375 -1.11 0.97 -26.82
N GLY A 376 -1.16 0.66 -25.52
CA GLY A 376 -2.17 -0.22 -24.95
C GLY A 376 -1.68 -1.09 -23.80
N TYR A 377 -2.58 -1.98 -23.40
CA TYR A 377 -2.34 -3.09 -22.48
C TYR A 377 -1.96 -4.36 -23.25
N GLN A 378 -0.78 -4.91 -22.97
CA GLN A 378 -0.33 -6.19 -23.52
C GLN A 378 -0.21 -7.22 -22.38
N GLU A 379 -1.18 -8.14 -22.30
CA GLU A 379 -1.09 -9.28 -21.38
C GLU A 379 0.00 -10.25 -21.86
N ILE A 380 0.90 -10.63 -20.96
CA ILE A 380 1.95 -11.64 -21.20
C ILE A 380 1.48 -13.01 -20.71
N SER A 381 0.97 -13.07 -19.47
CA SER A 381 0.47 -14.31 -18.87
C SER A 381 -0.44 -14.02 -17.69
N ARG A 382 -1.36 -14.95 -17.42
CA ARG A 382 -2.30 -14.90 -16.29
C ARG A 382 -2.41 -16.28 -15.64
N ALA A 383 -2.47 -16.30 -14.32
CA ALA A 383 -2.76 -17.48 -13.52
C ALA A 383 -3.54 -17.10 -12.27
N LYS A 384 -4.18 -18.07 -11.62
CA LYS A 384 -4.87 -17.88 -10.35
C LYS A 384 -3.86 -17.91 -9.21
N LEU A 385 -3.85 -16.88 -8.35
CA LEU A 385 -2.98 -16.79 -7.18
C LEU A 385 -3.69 -17.30 -5.91
N VAL A 386 -4.87 -16.77 -5.65
CA VAL A 386 -5.70 -17.09 -4.47
C VAL A 386 -7.17 -17.04 -4.83
N GLU A 387 -8.01 -17.86 -4.22
CA GLU A 387 -9.46 -17.81 -4.48
C GLU A 387 -10.11 -16.61 -3.77
N PRO A 388 -11.05 -15.89 -4.41
CA PRO A 388 -11.79 -14.83 -3.78
C PRO A 388 -12.84 -15.38 -2.83
N THR A 389 -12.86 -14.87 -1.60
CA THR A 389 -13.69 -15.42 -0.50
C THR A 389 -14.73 -14.44 0.03
N ARG A 390 -14.64 -13.15 -0.33
CA ARG A 390 -15.54 -12.13 0.21
C ARG A 390 -16.64 -11.76 -0.77
N LYS A 391 -17.90 -12.07 -0.44
CA LYS A 391 -19.04 -11.62 -1.23
C LYS A 391 -19.22 -10.10 -1.07
N VAL A 392 -19.07 -9.36 -2.16
CA VAL A 392 -19.42 -7.94 -2.27
C VAL A 392 -20.41 -7.81 -3.42
N ARG A 393 -21.63 -7.35 -3.11
CA ARG A 393 -22.74 -7.32 -4.06
C ARG A 393 -22.96 -8.70 -4.69
N ARG A 394 -22.73 -8.84 -6.01
CA ARG A 394 -23.01 -10.03 -6.81
C ARG A 394 -21.77 -10.90 -7.09
N ARG A 395 -20.62 -10.60 -6.47
CA ARG A 395 -19.34 -11.25 -6.79
C ARG A 395 -18.49 -11.52 -5.56
N MET A 396 -17.54 -12.44 -5.71
CA MET A 396 -16.50 -12.72 -4.72
C MET A 396 -15.29 -11.83 -4.99
N THR A 397 -14.62 -11.38 -3.93
CA THR A 397 -13.56 -10.37 -3.99
C THR A 397 -12.39 -10.70 -3.08
N ILE A 398 -11.24 -10.14 -3.45
CA ILE A 398 -10.03 -9.99 -2.64
C ILE A 398 -9.64 -8.52 -2.67
N TRP A 399 -9.66 -7.88 -1.51
CA TRP A 399 -9.24 -6.49 -1.35
C TRP A 399 -8.03 -6.40 -0.39
N SER A 400 -7.04 -7.25 -0.65
CA SER A 400 -5.75 -7.25 0.07
C SER A 400 -4.62 -7.11 -0.95
N HIS A 401 -3.71 -6.18 -0.67
CA HIS A 401 -2.56 -5.93 -1.53
C HIS A 401 -1.54 -7.07 -1.36
N PRO A 402 -0.94 -7.60 -2.45
CA PRO A 402 0.11 -8.61 -2.33
C PRO A 402 1.44 -8.02 -1.86
N ALA A 403 2.33 -8.84 -1.31
CA ALA A 403 3.73 -8.47 -1.09
C ALA A 403 4.66 -9.27 -2.00
N PHE A 404 5.80 -8.68 -2.36
CA PHE A 404 6.78 -9.32 -3.23
C PHE A 404 8.15 -9.32 -2.54
N ALA A 405 8.65 -10.52 -2.22
CA ALA A 405 9.95 -10.71 -1.59
C ALA A 405 10.41 -12.15 -1.81
N LEU A 406 11.70 -12.46 -1.63
CA LEU A 406 12.23 -13.82 -1.74
C LEU A 406 11.87 -14.50 -3.07
N LYS A 407 11.97 -13.74 -4.17
CA LYS A 407 11.52 -14.08 -5.52
C LYS A 407 10.10 -14.62 -5.59
N SER A 408 9.25 -14.22 -4.65
CA SER A 408 7.94 -14.79 -4.41
C SER A 408 6.89 -13.71 -4.31
N VAL A 409 5.63 -14.10 -4.50
CA VAL A 409 4.48 -13.30 -4.14
C VAL A 409 3.80 -13.90 -2.91
N PHE A 410 3.45 -13.04 -1.96
CA PHE A 410 2.65 -13.36 -0.79
C PHE A 410 1.28 -12.71 -0.94
N ALA A 411 0.22 -13.49 -0.81
CA ALA A 411 -1.15 -13.00 -0.96
C ALA A 411 -2.09 -13.73 -0.01
N ARG A 412 -3.18 -13.07 0.36
CA ARG A 412 -4.17 -13.63 1.26
C ARG A 412 -5.59 -13.53 0.72
N ASN A 413 -6.46 -14.38 1.23
CA ASN A 413 -7.92 -14.22 1.21
C ASN A 413 -8.44 -14.35 2.65
N ASP A 414 -9.74 -14.50 2.89
CA ASP A 414 -10.34 -14.58 4.24
C ASP A 414 -10.04 -15.88 5.01
N LYS A 415 -9.27 -16.82 4.42
CA LYS A 415 -9.05 -18.17 4.96
C LYS A 415 -7.58 -18.54 5.07
N GLU A 416 -6.73 -17.95 4.23
CA GLU A 416 -5.34 -18.34 4.10
C GLU A 416 -4.45 -17.19 3.64
N LEU A 417 -3.19 -17.26 4.04
CA LEU A 417 -2.06 -16.55 3.46
C LEU A 417 -1.21 -17.58 2.70
N VAL A 418 -0.76 -17.24 1.50
CA VAL A 418 0.03 -18.15 0.65
C VAL A 418 1.33 -17.49 0.23
N ARG A 419 2.34 -18.33 -0.04
CA ARG A 419 3.55 -17.95 -0.80
C ARG A 419 3.60 -18.73 -2.10
N VAL A 420 3.85 -18.02 -3.20
CA VAL A 420 4.10 -18.61 -4.52
C VAL A 420 5.47 -18.15 -5.01
N ASN A 421 6.31 -19.10 -5.41
CA ASN A 421 7.62 -18.82 -5.98
C ASN A 421 7.49 -18.32 -7.43
N LEU A 422 8.15 -17.20 -7.74
CA LEU A 422 8.22 -16.55 -9.04
C LEU A 422 9.66 -16.40 -9.54
N ALA A 423 10.62 -17.12 -8.96
CA ALA A 423 11.98 -17.20 -9.45
C ALA A 423 11.99 -17.79 -10.87
N ALA A 424 12.75 -17.18 -11.78
CA ALA A 424 13.05 -17.77 -13.06
C ALA A 424 13.81 -19.09 -12.83
N GLY A 425 13.26 -20.20 -13.33
CA GLY A 425 14.02 -21.44 -13.46
C GLY A 425 15.24 -21.22 -14.35
N LYS A 426 16.33 -21.95 -14.08
CA LYS A 426 17.38 -22.14 -15.09
C LYS A 426 16.85 -22.97 -16.24
#